data_AF-A0A536KFU2-F1
#
_entry.id   AF-A0A536KFU2-F1
#
_cell.length_a   1.000
_cell.length_b   1.000
_cell.length_c   1.000
_cell.angle_alpha   90.00
_cell.angle_beta   90.00
_cell.angle_gamma   90.00
#
_symmetry.space_group_name_H-M   'P 1'
#
loop_
_entity.id
_entity.type
_entity.pdbx_description
1 polymer ?
#
loop_
_entity_poly.entity_id
_entity_poly.type
_entity_poly.pdbx_seq_one_letter_code
_entity_poly.pdbx_strand_id
1 'polypeptide(L)'
;MSRSIGRLWLFLFVPFVILVLSFMAGLVVPHQDRWGHAAFHLIYLPVLAVSCWALWRFIGAAPTRTQRVIAGLMLFLQSIAIFGHAGELVTVIQNGFFNAPESIFKENPHMFFAKFAILGIMLSLVLLIALTITAFIQRRWGRKAWLPAS
;
A
#
# COMPACT_ATOMS: atom_id res chain seq x y z
N MET A 1 -4.40 -20.42 -0.14
CA MET A 1 -3.41 -19.76 0.74
C MET A 1 -2.27 -19.11 -0.04
N SER A 2 -1.32 -19.85 -0.61
CA SER A 2 -0.16 -19.27 -1.32
C SER A 2 -0.59 -18.38 -2.51
N ARG A 3 -1.61 -18.79 -3.27
CA ARG A 3 -2.21 -17.94 -4.32
C ARG A 3 -2.84 -16.65 -3.78
N SER A 4 -3.44 -16.67 -2.59
CA SER A 4 -4.08 -15.50 -1.98
C SER A 4 -3.04 -14.50 -1.46
N ILE A 5 -1.98 -15.00 -0.82
CA ILE A 5 -0.86 -14.17 -0.37
C ILE A 5 -0.08 -13.62 -1.57
N GLY A 6 0.15 -14.43 -2.60
CA GLY A 6 0.76 -13.97 -3.86
C GLY A 6 -0.04 -12.86 -4.54
N ARG A 7 -1.38 -12.92 -4.49
CA ARG A 7 -2.24 -11.82 -4.94
C ARG A 7 -2.07 -10.56 -4.10
N LEU A 8 -1.91 -10.66 -2.77
CA LEU A 8 -1.62 -9.49 -1.93
C LEU A 8 -0.26 -8.87 -2.28
N TRP A 9 0.77 -9.68 -2.55
CA TRP A 9 2.03 -9.16 -3.09
C TRP A 9 1.85 -8.44 -4.42
N LEU A 10 1.06 -9.02 -5.33
CA LEU A 10 0.78 -8.38 -6.62
C LEU A 10 -0.01 -7.07 -6.48
N PHE A 11 -0.93 -6.95 -5.53
CA PHE A 11 -1.75 -5.74 -5.39
C PHE A 11 -1.10 -4.66 -4.52
N LEU A 12 -0.36 -5.04 -3.47
CA LEU A 12 0.20 -4.09 -2.51
C LEU A 12 1.67 -3.75 -2.80
N PHE A 13 2.49 -4.74 -3.15
CA PHE A 13 3.93 -4.53 -3.29
C PHE A 13 4.30 -4.09 -4.71
N VAL A 14 3.79 -4.78 -5.73
CA VAL A 14 4.19 -4.52 -7.12
C VAL A 14 3.83 -3.10 -7.57
N PRO A 15 2.60 -2.58 -7.36
CA PRO A 15 2.27 -1.22 -7.70
C PRO A 15 3.06 -0.20 -6.89
N PHE A 16 3.36 -0.50 -5.62
CA PHE A 16 4.20 0.39 -4.83
C PHE A 16 5.62 0.47 -5.41
N VAL A 17 6.29 -0.67 -5.60
CA VAL A 17 7.67 -0.71 -6.10
C VAL A 17 7.75 -0.12 -7.50
N ILE A 18 6.87 -0.54 -8.41
CA ILE A 18 6.91 -0.05 -9.79
C ILE A 18 6.51 1.41 -9.85
N LEU A 19 5.35 1.79 -9.31
CA LEU A 19 4.85 3.15 -9.51
C LEU A 19 5.68 4.17 -8.73
N VAL A 20 6.04 3.88 -7.47
CA VAL A 20 6.82 4.82 -6.66
C VAL A 20 8.26 4.92 -7.14
N LEU A 21 8.94 3.81 -7.46
CA LEU A 21 10.32 3.90 -7.95
C LEU A 21 10.39 4.52 -9.35
N SER A 22 9.45 4.21 -10.24
CA SER A 22 9.43 4.82 -11.58
C SER A 22 9.18 6.33 -11.51
N PHE A 23 8.38 6.76 -10.53
CA PHE A 23 8.14 8.17 -10.27
C PHE A 23 9.34 8.87 -9.62
N MET A 24 9.97 8.25 -8.61
CA MET A 24 11.18 8.75 -7.95
C MET A 24 12.39 8.81 -8.90
N ALA A 25 12.51 7.85 -9.81
CA ALA A 25 13.59 7.81 -10.80
C ALA A 25 13.35 8.76 -11.99
N GLY A 26 12.22 9.47 -12.02
CA GLY A 26 11.85 10.36 -13.12
C GLY A 26 11.66 9.65 -14.46
N LEU A 27 11.45 8.32 -14.44
CA LEU A 27 11.36 7.47 -15.64
C LEU A 27 10.05 7.67 -16.40
N VAL A 28 8.99 8.05 -15.68
CA VAL A 28 7.65 8.24 -16.26
C VAL A 28 7.33 9.72 -16.43
N VAL A 29 7.79 10.55 -15.50
CA VAL A 29 7.67 12.01 -15.58
C VAL A 29 9.00 12.62 -15.16
N PRO A 30 9.62 13.49 -15.98
CA PRO A 30 10.79 14.23 -15.56
C PRO A 30 10.54 14.91 -14.21
N HIS A 31 11.50 14.92 -13.30
CA HIS A 31 11.33 15.55 -11.98
C HIS A 31 10.93 17.04 -12.04
N GLN A 32 11.12 17.66 -13.20
CA GLN A 32 10.78 19.06 -13.48
C GLN A 32 9.29 19.23 -13.87
N ASP A 33 8.63 18.15 -14.31
CA ASP A 33 7.27 18.14 -14.81
C ASP A 33 6.26 17.89 -13.68
N ARG A 34 5.71 18.99 -13.17
CA ARG A 34 4.87 19.04 -11.96
C ARG A 34 3.52 18.34 -12.12
N TRP A 35 3.03 18.22 -13.35
CA TRP A 35 1.80 17.50 -13.68
C TRP A 35 1.88 16.01 -13.31
N GLY A 36 3.10 15.44 -13.29
CA GLY A 36 3.30 14.05 -12.92
C GLY A 36 2.87 13.73 -11.52
N HIS A 37 3.06 14.64 -10.56
CA HIS A 37 2.73 14.38 -9.17
C HIS A 37 1.22 14.25 -8.97
N ALA A 38 0.45 15.12 -9.64
CA ALA A 38 -1.01 15.02 -9.68
C ALA A 38 -1.46 13.71 -10.36
N ALA A 39 -0.86 13.37 -11.50
CA ALA A 39 -1.16 12.12 -12.22
C ALA A 39 -0.85 10.88 -11.38
N PHE A 40 0.24 10.89 -10.61
CA PHE A 40 0.60 9.83 -9.68
C PHE A 40 -0.53 9.57 -8.68
N HIS A 41 -1.05 10.61 -8.01
CA HIS A 41 -2.16 10.44 -7.06
C HIS A 41 -3.42 9.91 -7.74
N LEU A 42 -3.77 10.39 -8.93
CA LEU A 42 -4.93 9.92 -9.69
C LEU A 42 -4.86 8.43 -10.05
N ILE A 43 -3.66 7.92 -10.36
CA ILE A 43 -3.44 6.50 -10.67
C ILE A 43 -3.36 5.68 -9.39
N TYR A 44 -2.69 6.18 -8.37
CA TYR A 44 -2.36 5.41 -7.18
C TYR A 44 -3.55 5.25 -6.22
N LEU A 45 -4.47 6.21 -6.16
CA LEU A 45 -5.69 6.09 -5.35
C LEU A 45 -6.56 4.87 -5.73
N PRO A 46 -6.89 4.64 -7.03
CA PRO A 46 -7.55 3.41 -7.46
C PRO A 46 -6.79 2.13 -7.10
N VAL A 47 -5.46 2.14 -7.22
CA VAL A 47 -4.61 1.00 -6.87
C VAL A 47 -4.71 0.68 -5.37
N LEU A 48 -4.68 1.70 -4.51
CA LEU A 48 -4.87 1.54 -3.07
C LEU A 48 -6.27 1.03 -2.74
N ALA A 49 -7.31 1.53 -3.43
CA ALA A 49 -8.68 1.05 -3.25
C ALA A 49 -8.83 -0.45 -3.59
N VAL A 50 -8.23 -0.90 -4.71
CA VAL A 50 -8.19 -2.33 -5.08
C VAL A 50 -7.41 -3.15 -4.05
N SER A 51 -6.33 -2.60 -3.50
CA SER A 51 -5.55 -3.24 -2.44
C SER A 51 -6.35 -3.42 -1.15
N CYS A 52 -7.09 -2.39 -0.73
CA CYS A 52 -8.04 -2.46 0.39
C CYS A 52 -9.11 -3.52 0.16
N TRP A 53 -9.69 -3.56 -1.05
CA TRP A 53 -10.66 -4.60 -1.41
C TRP A 53 -10.04 -6.01 -1.33
N ALA A 54 -8.83 -6.21 -1.85
CA ALA A 54 -8.14 -7.49 -1.79
C ALA A 54 -7.88 -7.94 -0.33
N LEU A 55 -7.49 -7.00 0.55
CA LEU A 55 -7.32 -7.25 1.98
C LEU A 55 -8.64 -7.62 2.65
N TRP A 56 -9.72 -6.88 2.37
CA TRP A 56 -11.06 -7.20 2.88
C TRP A 56 -11.49 -8.63 2.51
N ARG A 57 -11.29 -9.02 1.24
CA ARG A 57 -11.56 -10.39 0.78
C ARG A 57 -10.68 -11.42 1.49
N PHE A 58 -9.41 -11.10 1.72
CA PHE A 58 -8.49 -11.98 2.45
C PHE A 58 -8.90 -12.17 3.91
N ILE A 59 -9.28 -11.11 4.62
CA ILE A 59 -9.73 -11.14 6.04
C ILE A 59 -10.86 -12.15 6.22
N GLY A 60 -11.87 -12.11 5.34
CA GLY A 60 -13.01 -13.03 5.38
C GLY A 60 -12.63 -14.49 5.09
N ALA A 61 -11.59 -14.71 4.27
CA ALA A 61 -11.09 -16.04 3.92
C ALA A 61 -9.89 -16.50 4.78
N ALA A 62 -9.46 -15.70 5.76
CA ALA A 62 -8.24 -15.95 6.52
C ALA A 62 -8.44 -17.18 7.44
N PRO A 63 -7.54 -18.19 7.36
CA PRO A 63 -7.71 -19.46 8.06
C PRO A 63 -7.34 -19.41 9.54
N THR A 64 -6.60 -18.38 9.98
CA THR A 64 -6.26 -18.21 11.39
C THR A 64 -6.57 -16.81 11.86
N ARG A 65 -6.89 -16.67 13.16
CA ARG A 65 -7.14 -15.36 13.78
C ARG A 65 -5.95 -14.43 13.61
N THR A 66 -4.72 -14.95 13.74
CA THR A 66 -3.49 -14.17 13.55
C THR A 66 -3.39 -13.58 12.14
N GLN A 67 -3.62 -14.39 11.09
CA GLN A 67 -3.61 -13.88 9.71
C GLN A 67 -4.71 -12.84 9.48
N ARG A 68 -5.88 -13.04 10.08
CA ARG A 68 -6.99 -12.08 10.02
C ARG A 68 -6.65 -10.74 10.68
N VAL A 69 -6.02 -10.78 11.85
CA VAL A 69 -5.58 -9.58 12.58
C VAL A 69 -4.52 -8.82 11.80
N ILE A 70 -3.48 -9.50 11.30
CA ILE A 70 -2.44 -8.86 10.50
C ILE A 70 -3.05 -8.20 9.26
N ALA A 71 -3.91 -8.91 8.52
CA ALA A 71 -4.58 -8.36 7.35
C ALA A 71 -5.53 -7.19 7.69
N GLY A 72 -6.20 -7.23 8.86
CA GLY A 72 -7.02 -6.12 9.36
C GLY A 72 -6.19 -4.87 9.65
N LEU A 73 -5.03 -5.03 10.29
CA LEU A 73 -4.08 -3.93 10.52
C LEU A 73 -3.55 -3.37 9.20
N MET A 74 -3.25 -4.22 8.22
CA MET A 74 -2.88 -3.79 6.87
C MET A 74 -4.01 -2.97 6.22
N LEU A 75 -5.26 -3.41 6.33
CA LEU A 75 -6.40 -2.69 5.75
C LEU A 75 -6.56 -1.30 6.37
N PHE A 76 -6.40 -1.21 7.69
CA PHE A 76 -6.39 0.08 8.40
C PHE A 76 -5.27 0.99 7.89
N LEU A 77 -4.04 0.48 7.78
CA LEU A 77 -2.90 1.26 7.29
C LEU A 77 -3.03 1.69 5.83
N GLN A 78 -3.58 0.84 4.97
CA GLN A 78 -3.89 1.18 3.58
C GLN A 78 -4.98 2.25 3.49
N SER A 79 -5.96 2.23 4.41
CA SER A 79 -6.96 3.29 4.51
C SER A 79 -6.35 4.63 4.95
N ILE A 80 -5.38 4.61 5.87
CA ILE A 80 -4.58 5.79 6.22
C ILE A 80 -3.79 6.29 5.00
N ALA A 81 -3.23 5.38 4.19
CA ALA A 81 -2.52 5.77 2.98
C ALA A 81 -3.46 6.46 1.96
N ILE A 82 -4.67 5.92 1.76
CA ILE A 82 -5.70 6.56 0.92
C ILE A 82 -6.02 7.96 1.43
N PHE A 83 -6.21 8.13 2.74
CA PHE A 83 -6.43 9.44 3.35
C PHE A 83 -5.27 10.42 3.06
N GLY A 84 -4.02 9.96 3.18
CA GLY A 84 -2.85 10.76 2.84
C GLY A 84 -2.83 11.19 1.36
N HIS A 85 -2.93 10.23 0.44
CA HIS A 85 -2.93 10.53 -1.01
C HIS A 85 -4.10 11.44 -1.43
N ALA A 86 -5.29 11.23 -0.87
CA ALA A 86 -6.44 12.07 -1.15
C ALA A 86 -6.24 13.50 -0.63
N GLY A 87 -5.71 13.66 0.58
CA GLY A 87 -5.42 14.98 1.15
C GLY A 87 -4.32 15.74 0.40
N GLU A 88 -3.26 15.04 -0.03
CA GLU A 88 -2.27 15.60 -0.94
C GLU A 88 -2.92 16.06 -2.24
N LEU A 89 -3.70 15.20 -2.90
CA LEU A 89 -4.37 15.52 -4.16
C LEU A 89 -5.32 16.71 -4.02
N VAL A 90 -6.11 16.79 -2.95
CA VAL A 90 -6.98 17.96 -2.67
C VAL A 90 -6.15 19.24 -2.53
N THR A 91 -5.04 19.18 -1.79
CA THR A 91 -4.13 20.33 -1.64
C THR A 91 -3.57 20.77 -3.01
N VAL A 92 -3.19 19.82 -3.87
CA VAL A 92 -2.71 20.12 -5.22
C VAL A 92 -3.84 20.71 -6.09
N ILE A 93 -5.05 20.15 -6.05
CA ILE A 93 -6.22 20.65 -6.81
C ILE A 93 -6.54 22.10 -6.43
N GLN A 94 -6.57 22.41 -5.14
CA GLN A 94 -6.87 23.75 -4.63
C GLN A 94 -5.86 24.81 -5.08
N ASN A 95 -4.65 24.40 -5.47
CA ASN A 95 -3.55 25.28 -5.81
C ASN A 95 -3.19 25.24 -7.30
N GLY A 96 -4.12 24.86 -8.18
CA GLY A 96 -3.91 24.89 -9.64
C GLY A 96 -3.63 23.52 -10.27
N PHE A 97 -3.77 22.44 -9.50
CA PHE A 97 -3.75 21.05 -9.95
C PHE A 97 -2.48 20.68 -10.75
N PHE A 98 -2.59 20.50 -12.06
CA PHE A 98 -1.44 20.22 -12.93
C PHE A 98 -0.44 21.37 -13.04
N ASN A 99 -0.86 22.60 -12.71
CA ASN A 99 -0.03 23.81 -12.75
C ASN A 99 0.38 24.29 -11.35
N ALA A 100 0.22 23.44 -10.33
CA ALA A 100 0.48 23.86 -8.96
C ALA A 100 1.94 24.33 -8.74
N PRO A 101 2.14 25.44 -7.99
CA PRO A 101 3.48 26.00 -7.79
C PRO A 101 4.31 25.12 -6.88
N GLU A 102 5.64 25.12 -7.04
CA GLU A 102 6.53 24.22 -6.28
C GLU A 102 6.44 24.41 -4.75
N SER A 103 6.08 25.62 -4.30
CA SER A 103 5.95 25.93 -2.87
C SER A 103 5.00 24.98 -2.15
N ILE A 104 3.93 24.52 -2.81
CA ILE A 104 2.93 23.67 -2.15
C ILE A 104 3.49 22.33 -1.72
N PHE A 105 4.49 21.80 -2.42
CA PHE A 105 5.14 20.52 -2.09
C PHE A 105 6.13 20.65 -0.92
N LYS A 106 6.34 21.88 -0.43
CA LYS A 106 7.15 22.21 0.74
C LYS A 106 6.29 22.80 1.87
N GLU A 107 4.99 23.03 1.62
CA GLU A 107 4.05 23.63 2.55
C GLU A 107 3.40 22.61 3.49
N ASN A 108 2.89 23.12 4.61
CA ASN A 108 2.41 22.31 5.73
C ASN A 108 1.24 21.36 5.40
N PRO A 109 0.21 21.75 4.61
CA PRO A 109 -0.90 20.85 4.33
C PRO A 109 -0.48 19.63 3.50
N HIS A 110 0.27 19.86 2.42
CA HIS A 110 0.75 18.78 1.55
C HIS A 110 1.66 17.81 2.33
N MET A 111 2.67 18.36 3.02
CA MET A 111 3.61 17.57 3.81
C MET A 111 2.97 16.85 5.00
N PHE A 112 1.89 17.41 5.56
CA PHE A 112 1.10 16.75 6.60
C PHE A 112 0.46 15.46 6.06
N PHE A 113 -0.25 15.54 4.93
CA PHE A 113 -0.89 14.38 4.32
C PHE A 113 0.11 13.35 3.78
N ALA A 114 1.23 13.81 3.22
CA ALA A 114 2.30 12.96 2.72
C ALA A 114 2.86 12.00 3.79
N LYS A 115 2.92 12.43 5.06
CA LYS A 115 3.33 11.55 6.16
C LYS A 115 2.41 10.35 6.31
N PHE A 116 1.08 10.55 6.22
CA PHE A 116 0.11 9.45 6.33
C PHE A 116 0.19 8.51 5.12
N ALA A 117 0.34 9.06 3.91
CA ALA A 117 0.52 8.29 2.68
C ALA A 117 1.73 7.34 2.82
N ILE A 118 2.91 7.92 3.10
CA ILE A 118 4.16 7.18 3.18
C ILE A 118 4.14 6.16 4.32
N LEU A 119 3.78 6.57 5.54
CA LEU A 119 3.81 5.68 6.70
C LEU A 119 2.79 4.55 6.58
N GLY A 120 1.58 4.83 6.07
CA GLY A 120 0.55 3.81 5.86
C GLY A 120 1.03 2.70 4.92
N ILE A 121 1.67 3.08 3.81
CA ILE A 121 2.21 2.11 2.86
C ILE A 121 3.38 1.33 3.46
N MET A 122 4.39 2.02 4.01
CA MET A 122 5.59 1.39 4.57
C MET A 122 5.24 0.35 5.64
N LEU A 123 4.40 0.72 6.60
CA LEU A 123 3.98 -0.19 7.66
C LEU A 123 3.13 -1.35 7.12
N SER A 124 2.27 -1.09 6.11
CA SER A 124 1.53 -2.16 5.46
C SER A 124 2.45 -3.17 4.74
N LEU A 125 3.58 -2.75 4.18
CA LEU A 125 4.55 -3.65 3.55
C LEU A 125 5.29 -4.50 4.57
N VAL A 126 5.69 -3.90 5.70
CA VAL A 126 6.27 -4.66 6.82
C VAL A 126 5.30 -5.73 7.32
N LEU A 127 4.01 -5.39 7.44
CA LEU A 127 2.99 -6.37 7.81
C LEU A 127 2.73 -7.43 6.73
N LEU A 128 2.89 -7.11 5.43
CA LEU A 128 2.79 -8.11 4.36
C LEU A 128 3.90 -9.16 4.47
N ILE A 129 5.12 -8.74 4.81
CA ILE A 129 6.24 -9.64 5.10
C ILE A 129 5.90 -10.51 6.31
N ALA A 130 5.43 -9.90 7.41
CA ALA A 130 5.03 -10.61 8.61
C ALA A 130 3.90 -11.63 8.36
N LEU A 131 2.89 -11.27 7.55
CA LEU A 131 1.81 -12.17 7.12
C LEU A 131 2.36 -13.37 6.35
N THR A 132 3.32 -13.12 5.45
CA THR A 132 3.95 -14.15 4.62
C THR A 132 4.73 -15.14 5.50
N ILE A 133 5.55 -14.64 6.43
CA ILE A 133 6.29 -15.45 7.40
C ILE A 133 5.32 -16.26 8.27
N THR A 134 4.28 -15.62 8.81
CA THR A 134 3.26 -16.26 9.65
C THR A 134 2.59 -17.42 8.91
N ALA A 135 2.17 -17.20 7.66
CA ALA A 135 1.54 -18.23 6.85
C ALA A 135 2.50 -19.39 6.55
N PHE A 136 3.78 -19.10 6.32
CA PHE A 136 4.80 -20.11 6.09
C PHE A 136 5.03 -20.99 7.33
N ILE A 137 5.20 -20.38 8.51
CA ILE A 137 5.40 -21.09 9.78
C ILE A 137 4.20 -21.98 10.09
N GLN A 138 2.98 -21.43 10.02
CA GLN A 138 1.74 -22.16 10.30
C GLN A 138 1.56 -23.36 9.35
N ARG A 139 1.90 -23.20 8.06
CA ARG A 139 1.86 -24.31 7.09
C ARG A 139 2.90 -25.39 7.40
N ARG A 140 4.06 -25.04 7.96
CA ARG A 140 5.10 -26.00 8.33
C ARG A 140 4.71 -26.80 9.57
N TRP A 141 4.15 -26.14 10.58
CA TRP A 141 3.67 -26.81 11.79
C TRP A 141 2.45 -27.68 11.55
N GLY A 142 1.48 -27.22 10.75
CA GLY A 142 0.34 -28.05 10.36
C GLY A 142 0.74 -29.32 9.61
N ARG A 143 1.82 -29.26 8.80
CA ARG A 143 2.40 -30.45 8.15
C ARG A 143 3.12 -31.39 9.11
N LYS A 144 3.86 -30.86 10.09
CA LYS A 144 4.54 -31.68 11.10
C LYS A 144 3.55 -32.39 12.03
N ALA A 145 2.47 -31.73 12.42
CA ALA A 145 1.41 -32.34 13.25
C ALA A 145 0.66 -33.49 12.55
N TRP A 146 0.77 -33.59 11.22
CA TRP A 146 0.11 -34.62 10.41
C TRP A 146 1.00 -35.83 10.11
N LEU A 147 2.30 -35.77 10.42
CA LEU A 147 3.19 -36.91 10.31
C LEU A 147 3.20 -37.62 11.67
N PRO A 148 2.79 -38.90 11.76
CA PRO A 148 2.92 -39.64 13.01
C PRO A 148 4.40 -39.69 13.39
N ALA A 149 4.68 -39.51 14.68
CA ALA A 149 6.02 -39.73 15.22
C ALA A 149 6.37 -41.21 14.97
N SER A 150 7.27 -41.44 14.02
CA SER A 150 7.91 -42.73 13.75
C SER A 150 8.98 -43.01 14.79
#